data_AF-A0A1M6QWC4-F1
#
_entry.id   AF-A0A1M6QWC4-F1
#
_cell.length_a   1.000
_cell.length_b   1.000
_cell.length_c   1.000
_cell.angle_alpha   90.00
_cell.angle_beta   90.00
_cell.angle_gamma   90.00
#
_symmetry.space_group_name_H-M   'P 1'
#
loop_
_entity.id
_entity.type
_entity.pdbx_description
1 polymer ?
#
loop_
_entity_poly.entity_id
_entity_poly.type
_entity_poly.pdbx_seq_one_letter_code
_entity_poly.pdbx_strand_id
1 'polypeptide(L)'
;MNDDEGSVNIIDPSGNTYLMDGQGNIILTAPKNMTFNAGENVTINAGQNITSSAGQNISEIAGANHTSSAIGMMLQNAGGDYSLLAKNIMEIAQGERKSKAKEVTDQSEKKKIVSEKRNDIHTKGSFDNNSGEKSNMH
;
A
#
# COMPACT_ATOMS: atom_id res chain seq x y z
N MET A 1 2.67 -36.74 19.13
CA MET A 1 4.06 -36.34 19.35
C MET A 1 4.91 -37.45 18.78
N ASN A 2 5.87 -37.12 17.93
CA ASN A 2 6.82 -38.09 17.39
C ASN A 2 8.20 -37.76 17.95
N ASP A 3 8.59 -38.50 18.99
CA ASP A 3 9.82 -38.24 19.75
C ASP A 3 11.09 -38.49 18.91
N ASP A 4 11.04 -39.44 17.97
CA ASP A 4 12.17 -39.76 17.08
C ASP A 4 12.43 -38.64 16.06
N GLU A 5 11.39 -37.92 15.65
CA GLU A 5 11.48 -36.77 14.73
C GLU A 5 11.54 -35.42 15.47
N GLY A 6 11.33 -35.41 16.79
CA GLY A 6 11.21 -34.18 17.58
C GLY A 6 10.03 -33.29 17.15
N SER A 7 8.96 -33.88 16.60
CA SER A 7 7.86 -33.14 15.97
C SER A 7 6.52 -33.30 16.71
N VAL A 8 5.66 -32.30 16.56
CA VAL A 8 4.29 -32.31 17.11
C VAL A 8 3.32 -31.91 16.02
N ASN A 9 2.30 -32.75 15.80
CA ASN A 9 1.22 -32.47 14.87
C ASN A 9 -0.12 -32.69 15.57
N ILE A 10 -0.98 -31.67 15.58
CA ILE A 10 -2.36 -31.73 16.06
C ILE A 10 -3.28 -31.67 14.86
N ILE A 11 -4.12 -32.70 14.68
CA ILE A 11 -5.04 -32.84 13.56
C ILE A 11 -6.44 -33.08 14.12
N ASP A 12 -7.45 -32.39 13.57
CA ASP A 12 -8.85 -32.74 13.81
C ASP A 12 -9.49 -33.41 12.57
N PRO A 13 -10.63 -34.11 12.73
CA PRO A 13 -11.31 -34.75 11.59
C PRO A 13 -11.80 -33.80 10.50
N SER A 14 -11.84 -32.49 10.77
CA SER A 14 -12.24 -31.47 9.81
C SER A 14 -11.08 -31.02 8.92
N GLY A 15 -9.85 -31.48 9.20
CA GLY A 15 -8.65 -31.17 8.44
C GLY A 15 -7.89 -29.94 8.92
N ASN A 16 -8.20 -29.40 10.11
CA ASN A 16 -7.37 -28.36 10.71
C ASN A 16 -6.06 -28.98 11.20
N THR A 17 -4.93 -28.30 10.97
CA THR A 17 -3.60 -28.77 11.43
C THR A 17 -2.80 -27.69 12.14
N TYR A 18 -2.09 -28.12 13.18
CA TYR A 18 -1.01 -27.35 13.82
C TYR A 18 0.24 -28.23 13.89
N LEU A 19 1.23 -27.88 13.06
CA LEU A 19 2.48 -28.63 12.91
C LEU A 19 3.66 -27.82 13.42
N MET A 20 4.44 -28.42 14.32
CA MET A 20 5.79 -28.02 14.71
C MET A 20 6.73 -29.12 14.22
N ASP A 21 7.63 -28.80 13.28
CA ASP A 21 8.32 -29.81 12.46
C ASP A 21 9.67 -30.32 13.02
N GLY A 22 10.07 -29.86 14.21
CA GLY A 22 11.36 -30.21 14.82
C GLY A 22 12.58 -29.51 14.22
N GLN A 23 12.43 -28.82 13.09
CA GLN A 23 13.49 -28.06 12.40
C GLN A 23 13.37 -26.54 12.62
N GLY A 24 12.38 -26.13 13.43
CA GLY A 24 12.14 -24.74 13.82
C GLY A 24 11.01 -24.07 13.05
N ASN A 25 10.31 -24.78 12.17
CA ASN A 25 9.16 -24.23 11.45
C ASN A 25 7.84 -24.57 12.15
N ILE A 26 6.85 -23.71 11.90
CA ILE A 26 5.49 -23.88 12.39
C ILE A 26 4.53 -23.65 11.21
N ILE A 27 3.56 -24.54 11.02
CA ILE A 27 2.53 -24.43 9.98
C ILE A 27 1.15 -24.59 10.63
N LEU A 28 0.27 -23.61 10.40
CA LEU A 28 -1.15 -23.65 10.79
C LEU A 28 -2.00 -23.68 9.53
N THR A 29 -2.88 -24.67 9.42
CA THR A 29 -3.81 -24.82 8.28
C THR A 29 -5.24 -24.97 8.78
N ALA A 30 -6.17 -24.26 8.16
CA ALA A 30 -7.60 -24.47 8.34
C ALA A 30 -8.31 -24.51 6.96
N PRO A 31 -9.16 -25.51 6.66
CA PRO A 31 -9.89 -25.56 5.39
C PRO A 31 -10.95 -24.47 5.18
N LYS A 32 -11.27 -23.72 6.24
CA LYS A 32 -12.23 -22.61 6.21
C LYS A 32 -11.57 -21.32 6.66
N ASN A 33 -11.89 -20.84 7.87
CA ASN A 33 -11.47 -19.54 8.37
C ASN A 33 -10.46 -19.69 9.51
N MET A 34 -9.50 -18.77 9.59
CA MET A 34 -8.71 -18.50 10.78
C MET A 34 -8.98 -17.07 11.25
N THR A 35 -9.05 -16.84 12.56
CA THR A 35 -9.30 -15.52 13.14
C THR A 35 -8.38 -15.30 14.32
N PHE A 36 -7.71 -14.15 14.35
CA PHE A 36 -6.83 -13.73 15.43
C PHE A 36 -7.44 -12.51 16.10
N ASN A 37 -7.90 -12.68 17.34
CA ASN A 37 -8.47 -11.60 18.14
C ASN A 37 -7.54 -11.31 19.32
N ALA A 38 -7.19 -10.04 19.53
CA ALA A 38 -6.45 -9.59 20.70
C ALA A 38 -7.22 -8.44 21.38
N GLY A 39 -7.27 -8.45 22.71
CA GLY A 39 -7.85 -7.33 23.49
C GLY A 39 -6.95 -6.09 23.52
N GLU A 40 -5.67 -6.26 23.21
CA GLU A 40 -4.68 -5.20 23.13
C GLU A 40 -4.01 -5.22 21.76
N ASN A 41 -2.82 -5.83 21.65
CA ASN A 41 -1.99 -5.73 20.46
C ASN A 41 -1.76 -7.09 19.78
N VAL A 42 -1.67 -7.07 18.45
CA VAL A 42 -1.07 -8.15 17.66
C VAL A 42 0.22 -7.61 17.04
N THR A 43 1.34 -8.26 17.32
CA THR A 43 2.66 -7.88 16.77
C THR A 43 3.18 -9.00 15.87
N ILE A 44 3.55 -8.67 14.64
CA ILE A 44 4.11 -9.61 13.66
C ILE A 44 5.52 -9.11 13.29
N ASN A 45 6.54 -9.88 13.67
CA ASN A 45 7.95 -9.59 13.36
C ASN A 45 8.55 -10.77 12.61
N ALA A 46 9.31 -10.51 11.55
CA ALA A 46 10.08 -11.52 10.84
C ALA A 46 11.52 -11.03 10.63
N GLY A 47 12.50 -11.93 10.77
CA GLY A 47 13.92 -11.59 10.52
C GLY A 47 14.26 -11.39 9.05
N GLN A 48 13.36 -11.78 8.14
CA GLN A 48 13.52 -11.62 6.70
C GLN A 48 12.27 -10.97 6.09
N ASN A 49 11.26 -11.76 5.73
CA ASN A 49 10.10 -11.29 4.96
C ASN A 49 8.77 -11.64 5.65
N ILE A 50 7.77 -10.78 5.44
CA ILE A 50 6.36 -11.07 5.68
C ILE A 50 5.66 -11.04 4.32
N THR A 51 4.96 -12.11 3.98
CA THR A 51 4.16 -12.20 2.75
C THR A 51 2.69 -12.36 3.11
N SER A 52 1.83 -11.48 2.59
CA SER A 52 0.38 -11.56 2.73
C SER A 52 -0.26 -11.61 1.34
N SER A 53 -1.13 -12.59 1.11
CA SER A 53 -1.84 -12.75 -0.15
C SER A 53 -3.26 -13.25 0.10
N ALA A 54 -4.20 -12.80 -0.74
CA ALA A 54 -5.58 -13.23 -0.70
C ALA A 54 -6.07 -13.48 -2.13
N GLY A 55 -6.91 -14.49 -2.32
CA GLY A 55 -7.50 -14.79 -3.62
C GLY A 55 -8.56 -13.80 -4.09
N GLN A 56 -9.09 -12.96 -3.20
CA GLN A 56 -10.14 -11.97 -3.49
C GLN A 56 -9.75 -10.57 -3.05
N ASN A 57 -9.61 -10.34 -1.74
CA ASN A 57 -9.33 -9.01 -1.21
C ASN A 57 -8.52 -9.06 0.10
N ILE A 58 -7.72 -8.01 0.31
CA ILE A 58 -7.12 -7.65 1.61
C ILE A 58 -7.79 -6.33 2.02
N SER A 59 -8.19 -6.23 3.29
CA SER A 59 -8.78 -5.00 3.86
C SER A 59 -8.08 -4.65 5.16
N GLU A 60 -7.61 -3.41 5.24
CA GLU A 60 -6.90 -2.86 6.39
C GLU A 60 -7.69 -1.65 6.90
N ILE A 61 -8.10 -1.70 8.16
CA ILE A 61 -8.90 -0.63 8.78
C ILE A 61 -8.26 -0.29 10.11
N ALA A 62 -7.87 0.96 10.28
CA ALA A 62 -7.34 1.49 11.53
C ALA A 62 -8.29 2.57 12.07
N GLY A 63 -8.60 2.53 13.37
CA GLY A 63 -9.48 3.52 14.00
C GLY A 63 -8.87 4.92 14.15
N ALA A 64 -7.55 5.04 14.01
CA ALA A 64 -6.84 6.33 14.11
C ALA A 64 -5.82 6.49 12.98
N ASN A 65 -4.68 5.80 13.05
CA ASN A 65 -3.58 5.95 12.11
C ASN A 65 -3.27 4.64 11.40
N HIS A 66 -3.01 4.72 10.09
CA HIS A 66 -2.37 3.66 9.31
C HIS A 66 -1.01 4.18 8.83
N THR A 67 0.06 3.42 9.03
CA THR A 67 1.42 3.85 8.65
C THR A 67 2.15 2.72 7.94
N SER A 68 2.63 3.02 6.74
CA SER A 68 3.47 2.13 5.95
C SER A 68 4.77 2.87 5.62
N SER A 69 5.91 2.22 5.84
CA SER A 69 7.22 2.80 5.59
C SER A 69 8.17 1.73 5.08
N ALA A 70 8.98 2.08 4.08
CA ALA A 70 10.06 1.24 3.58
C ALA A 70 11.30 2.11 3.37
N ILE A 71 12.48 1.57 3.68
CA ILE A 71 13.76 2.24 3.42
C ILE A 71 14.09 2.22 1.92
N GLY A 72 13.73 1.12 1.24
CA GLY A 72 13.96 0.94 -0.20
C GLY A 72 12.84 1.55 -1.04
N MET A 73 11.93 0.70 -1.53
CA MET A 73 10.83 1.10 -2.42
C MET A 73 9.50 0.63 -1.85
N MET A 74 8.47 1.49 -1.93
CA MET A 74 7.07 1.07 -1.83
C MET A 74 6.48 1.04 -3.24
N LEU A 75 6.03 -0.13 -3.69
CA LEU A 75 5.38 -0.31 -4.99
C LEU A 75 3.88 -0.55 -4.78
N GLN A 76 3.06 0.32 -5.37
CA GLN A 76 1.61 0.19 -5.38
C GLN A 76 1.15 0.02 -6.83
N ASN A 77 0.67 -1.16 -7.18
CA ASN A 77 0.22 -1.47 -8.52
C ASN A 77 -1.24 -1.94 -8.49
N ALA A 78 -2.08 -1.30 -9.31
CA ALA A 78 -3.46 -1.70 -9.53
C ALA A 78 -3.63 -2.06 -11.00
N GLY A 79 -4.20 -3.24 -11.28
CA GLY A 79 -4.58 -3.64 -12.64
C GLY A 79 -5.83 -2.92 -13.15
N GLY A 80 -6.65 -2.40 -12.24
CA GLY A 80 -7.79 -1.52 -12.51
C GLY A 80 -7.54 -0.12 -11.96
N ASP A 81 -8.54 0.45 -11.28
CA ASP A 81 -8.48 1.82 -10.77
C ASP A 81 -7.66 1.93 -9.47
N TYR A 82 -6.93 3.05 -9.35
CA TYR A 82 -6.27 3.47 -8.11
C TYR A 82 -6.92 4.78 -7.63
N SER A 83 -7.53 4.75 -6.44
CA SER A 83 -8.22 5.91 -5.86
C SER A 83 -7.55 6.35 -4.56
N LEU A 84 -7.25 7.65 -4.45
CA LEU A 84 -6.79 8.28 -3.21
C LEU A 84 -7.79 9.35 -2.80
N LEU A 85 -8.57 9.07 -1.76
CA LEU A 85 -9.53 10.00 -1.17
C LEU A 85 -9.06 10.38 0.23
N ALA A 86 -8.82 11.67 0.44
CA ALA A 86 -8.43 12.20 1.74
C ALA A 86 -8.91 13.64 1.89
N LYS A 87 -9.09 14.09 3.14
CA LYS A 87 -9.38 15.49 3.43
C LYS A 87 -8.21 16.41 3.04
N ASN A 88 -6.98 15.96 3.30
CA ASN A 88 -5.74 16.67 2.98
C ASN A 88 -4.73 15.66 2.42
N ILE A 89 -3.94 16.09 1.44
CA ILE A 89 -2.84 15.30 0.85
C ILE A 89 -1.57 16.15 0.88
N MET A 90 -0.48 15.56 1.38
CA MET A 90 0.86 16.16 1.34
C MET A 90 1.79 15.17 0.62
N GLU A 91 2.30 15.57 -0.55
CA GLU A 91 3.25 14.80 -1.33
C GLU A 91 4.59 15.55 -1.35
N ILE A 92 5.65 14.91 -0.84
CA ILE A 92 7.00 15.48 -0.79
C ILE A 92 7.96 14.49 -1.46
N ALA A 93 8.55 14.91 -2.58
CA ALA A 93 9.62 14.19 -3.24
C ALA A 93 10.92 15.00 -3.07
N GLN A 94 11.93 14.41 -2.41
CA GLN A 94 13.27 15.04 -2.32
C GLN A 94 14.04 14.92 -3.64
N GLY A 95 13.73 13.90 -4.44
CA GLY A 95 14.24 13.69 -5.77
C GLY A 95 13.22 14.10 -6.84
N GLU A 96 13.09 13.26 -7.86
CA GLU A 96 12.19 13.51 -8.99
C GLU A 96 10.76 13.05 -8.70
N ARG A 97 9.78 13.80 -9.21
CA ARG A 97 8.39 13.36 -9.31
C ARG A 97 8.00 13.25 -10.78
N LYS A 98 7.62 12.06 -11.23
CA LYS A 98 7.17 11.81 -12.61
C LYS A 98 5.71 11.35 -12.58
N SER A 99 4.89 11.97 -13.42
CA SER A 99 3.51 11.56 -13.65
C SER A 99 3.24 11.52 -15.14
N LYS A 100 2.55 10.47 -15.58
CA LYS A 100 2.16 10.27 -16.98
C LYS A 100 0.77 9.66 -16.98
N ALA A 101 -0.16 10.31 -17.66
CA ALA A 101 -1.50 9.80 -17.88
C ALA A 101 -1.92 10.10 -19.32
N LYS A 102 -2.96 9.40 -19.80
CA LYS A 102 -3.60 9.74 -21.08
C LYS A 102 -4.39 11.05 -20.97
N GLU A 103 -4.98 11.29 -19.81
CA GLU A 103 -5.75 12.49 -19.47
C GLU A 103 -5.44 12.89 -18.03
N VAL A 104 -5.36 14.19 -17.76
CA VAL A 104 -5.17 14.75 -16.42
C VAL A 104 -6.16 15.89 -16.24
N THR A 105 -7.01 15.78 -15.23
CA THR A 105 -7.89 16.86 -14.77
C THR A 105 -7.42 17.28 -13.38
N ASP A 106 -7.07 18.54 -13.22
CA ASP A 106 -6.69 19.12 -11.93
C ASP A 106 -7.60 20.31 -11.66
N GLN A 107 -8.50 20.12 -10.69
CA GLN A 107 -9.50 21.11 -10.29
C GLN A 107 -9.25 21.50 -8.84
N SER A 108 -8.97 22.77 -8.61
CA SER A 108 -8.75 23.35 -7.28
C SER A 108 -9.25 24.79 -7.25
N GLU A 109 -9.71 25.25 -6.08
CA GLU A 109 -10.09 26.67 -5.91
C GLU A 109 -8.88 27.60 -6.06
N LYS A 110 -7.71 27.16 -5.60
CA LYS A 110 -6.44 27.89 -5.70
C LYS A 110 -5.31 26.91 -6.02
N LYS A 111 -4.54 27.23 -7.06
CA LYS A 111 -3.35 26.48 -7.45
C LYS A 111 -2.14 27.41 -7.51
N LYS A 112 -1.04 27.03 -6.87
CA LYS A 112 0.25 27.73 -6.94
C LYS A 112 1.30 26.78 -7.50
N ILE A 113 1.89 27.14 -8.63
CA ILE A 113 3.02 26.44 -9.21
C ILE A 113 4.24 27.35 -9.06
N VAL A 114 5.29 26.85 -8.41
CA VAL A 114 6.57 27.56 -8.27
C VAL A 114 7.66 26.67 -8.83
N SER A 115 8.42 27.18 -9.79
CA SER A 115 9.67 26.57 -10.24
C SER A 115 10.80 27.56 -10.02
N GLU A 116 11.88 27.11 -9.39
CA GLU A 116 13.03 27.97 -9.05
C GLU A 116 13.96 28.24 -10.24
N LYS A 117 13.92 27.39 -11.27
CA LYS A 117 14.84 27.46 -12.41
C LYS A 117 14.11 27.59 -13.73
N ARG A 118 13.38 26.56 -14.14
CA ARG A 118 12.69 26.50 -15.43
C ARG A 118 11.37 25.76 -15.29
N ASN A 119 10.34 26.26 -15.95
CA ASN A 119 9.06 25.60 -16.09
C ASN A 119 8.76 25.49 -17.59
N ASP A 120 8.84 24.27 -18.12
CA ASP A 120 8.61 24.01 -19.54
C ASP A 120 7.22 23.38 -19.73
N ILE A 121 6.42 23.98 -20.60
CA ILE A 121 5.10 23.48 -20.99
C ILE A 121 5.10 23.30 -22.50
N HIS A 122 4.97 22.05 -22.96
CA HIS A 122 4.93 21.73 -24.38
C HIS A 122 3.61 21.03 -24.72
N THR A 123 2.94 21.53 -25.76
CA THR A 123 1.77 20.89 -26.37
C THR A 123 2.06 20.63 -27.85
N LYS A 124 1.52 19.54 -28.41
CA LYS A 124 1.52 19.32 -29.87
C LYS A 124 0.33 20.00 -30.54
N GLY A 125 -0.76 20.21 -29.81
CA GLY A 125 -2.00 20.82 -30.28
C GLY A 125 -2.12 22.26 -29.80
N SER A 126 -3.33 22.67 -29.42
CA SER A 126 -3.56 23.98 -28.79
C SER A 126 -3.04 23.99 -27.35
N PHE A 127 -2.69 25.19 -26.90
CA PHE A 127 -2.48 25.51 -25.50
C PHE A 127 -3.44 26.64 -25.14
N ASP A 128 -4.44 26.31 -24.33
CA ASP A 128 -5.47 27.24 -23.90
C ASP A 128 -5.24 27.63 -22.45
N ASN A 129 -4.89 28.90 -22.21
CA ASN A 129 -4.68 29.47 -20.88
C ASN A 129 -5.60 30.67 -20.67
N ASN A 130 -6.82 30.37 -20.20
CA ASN A 130 -7.84 31.38 -19.97
C ASN A 130 -7.75 31.90 -18.54
N SER A 131 -7.70 33.21 -18.37
CA SER A 131 -7.67 33.88 -17.07
C SER A 131 -8.65 35.04 -17.05
N GLY A 132 -9.19 35.34 -15.87
CA GLY A 132 -9.97 36.56 -15.65
C GLY A 132 -9.09 37.81 -15.64
N GLU A 133 -9.61 38.91 -15.09
CA GLU A 133 -9.04 40.26 -15.18
C GLU A 133 -7.62 40.46 -14.57
N LYS A 134 -7.03 39.46 -13.92
CA LYS A 134 -5.80 39.61 -13.10
C LYS A 134 -4.59 38.82 -13.61
N SER A 135 -4.50 38.55 -14.90
CA SER A 135 -3.33 37.89 -15.49
C SER A 135 -2.19 38.88 -15.70
N ASN A 136 -1.00 38.59 -15.15
CA ASN A 136 0.21 39.35 -15.40
C ASN A 136 1.21 38.45 -16.13
N MET A 137 1.57 38.80 -17.36
CA MET A 137 2.68 38.19 -18.09
C MET A 137 3.78 39.24 -18.26
N HIS A 138 4.98 38.95 -17.77
CA HIS A 138 6.18 39.77 -17.93
C HIS A 138 7.31 38.92 -18.50
#